data_AF-X0VI10-F1
#
_entry.id   AF-X0VI10-F1
#
_cell.length_a   1.000
_cell.length_b   1.000
_cell.length_c   1.000
_cell.angle_alpha   90.00
_cell.angle_beta   90.00
_cell.angle_gamma   90.00
#
_symmetry.space_group_name_H-M   'P 1'
#
loop_
_entity.id
_entity.type
_entity.pdbx_description
1 polymer ?
#
loop_
_entity_poly.entity_id
_entity_poly.type
_entity_poly.pdbx_seq_one_letter_code
_entity_poly.pdbx_strand_id
1 'polypeptide(L)'
;MVIVRREGVLLETTENEFENQAVLNPTVIQQGNTLHLFYRAVKEGNYSSIGYCKLEGPLNIVERKSSPILFPEYDYEIHGTEDPRVVFLEGIYYMFYTAYDGRNALVAYATSKDLKTWEKHGIISAQMKYDEAGNLFRFSKL
;
A
#
# COMPACT_ATOMS: atom_id res chain seq x y z
N MET A 1 24.43 -8.77 -17.23
CA MET A 1 23.12 -9.39 -17.51
C MET A 1 22.57 -9.90 -16.20
N VAL A 2 21.39 -9.43 -15.76
CA VAL A 2 20.75 -9.94 -14.54
C VAL A 2 20.00 -11.22 -14.92
N ILE A 3 20.26 -12.31 -14.20
CA ILE A 3 19.51 -13.56 -14.37
C ILE A 3 18.19 -13.39 -13.63
N VAL A 4 17.07 -13.46 -14.36
CA VAL A 4 15.73 -13.40 -13.78
C VAL A 4 15.17 -14.81 -13.70
N ARG A 5 14.78 -15.24 -12.50
CA ARG A 5 14.08 -16.51 -12.26
C ARG A 5 12.63 -16.22 -11.89
N ARG A 6 11.70 -16.99 -12.46
CA ARG A 6 10.28 -16.95 -12.10
C ARG A 6 10.03 -17.95 -10.98
N GLU A 7 9.70 -17.43 -9.79
CA GLU A 7 9.45 -18.25 -8.59
C GLU A 7 7.99 -18.70 -8.43
N GLY A 8 7.06 -18.06 -9.16
CA GLY A 8 5.63 -18.36 -9.08
C GLY A 8 4.89 -17.40 -8.16
N VAL A 9 3.81 -17.89 -7.55
CA VAL A 9 2.96 -17.12 -6.63
C VAL A 9 3.48 -17.30 -5.20
N LEU A 10 3.73 -16.19 -4.52
CA LEU A 10 4.21 -16.18 -3.14
C LEU A 10 3.06 -16.06 -2.13
N LEU A 11 2.06 -15.25 -2.45
CA LEU A 11 0.87 -15.04 -1.62
C LEU A 11 -0.38 -15.35 -2.44
N GLU A 12 -1.23 -16.19 -1.87
CA GLU A 12 -2.60 -16.43 -2.33
C GLU A 12 -3.59 -15.83 -1.32
N THR A 13 -4.86 -15.72 -1.72
CA THR A 13 -5.95 -15.32 -0.84
C THR A 13 -6.11 -16.32 0.30
N THR A 14 -6.79 -15.90 1.36
CA THR A 14 -7.13 -16.78 2.49
C THR A 14 -8.60 -16.62 2.84
N GLU A 15 -9.07 -17.34 3.85
CA GLU A 15 -10.42 -17.17 4.40
C GLU A 15 -10.56 -15.90 5.27
N ASN A 16 -9.47 -15.16 5.50
CA ASN A 16 -9.53 -13.91 6.25
C ASN A 16 -10.30 -12.87 5.46
N GLU A 17 -11.31 -12.26 6.08
CA GLU A 17 -12.26 -11.35 5.44
C GLU A 17 -11.57 -10.22 4.64
N PHE A 18 -10.48 -9.65 5.15
CA PHE A 18 -9.81 -8.51 4.52
C PHE A 18 -9.04 -8.84 3.23
N GLU A 19 -8.80 -10.12 2.93
CA GLU A 19 -7.95 -10.60 1.82
C GLU A 19 -8.55 -11.80 1.06
N ASN A 20 -9.85 -12.03 1.20
CA ASN A 20 -10.53 -13.19 0.65
C ASN A 20 -10.83 -13.12 -0.85
N GLN A 21 -10.70 -11.93 -1.47
CA GLN A 21 -10.93 -11.74 -2.91
C GLN A 21 -9.61 -11.66 -3.70
N ALA A 22 -8.60 -10.93 -3.20
CA ALA A 22 -7.30 -10.83 -3.86
C ALA A 22 -6.16 -10.37 -2.93
N VAL A 23 -4.93 -10.75 -3.27
CA VAL A 23 -3.69 -10.22 -2.67
C VAL A 23 -2.71 -9.80 -3.77
N LEU A 24 -2.32 -8.53 -3.80
CA LEU A 24 -1.61 -7.96 -4.95
C LEU A 24 -0.83 -6.67 -4.63
N ASN A 25 -0.19 -6.11 -5.65
CA ASN A 25 0.46 -4.80 -5.68
C ASN A 25 1.36 -4.46 -4.47
N PRO A 26 2.25 -5.37 -4.03
CA PRO A 26 3.02 -5.15 -2.83
C PRO A 26 4.13 -4.10 -3.00
N THR A 27 4.57 -3.58 -1.87
CA THR A 27 5.91 -3.00 -1.71
C THR A 27 6.72 -3.83 -0.72
N VAL A 28 8.04 -3.74 -0.82
CA VAL A 28 8.96 -4.53 0.01
C VAL A 28 10.04 -3.60 0.57
N ILE A 29 10.29 -3.70 1.87
CA ILE A 29 11.41 -3.05 2.56
C ILE A 29 12.37 -4.13 3.07
N GLN A 30 13.65 -4.02 2.74
CA GLN A 30 14.68 -4.94 3.22
C GLN A 30 15.41 -4.39 4.45
N GLN A 31 15.51 -5.19 5.50
CA GLN A 31 16.34 -4.97 6.68
C GLN A 31 17.25 -6.19 6.89
N GLY A 32 18.49 -6.12 6.38
CA GLY A 32 19.40 -7.28 6.38
C GLY A 32 18.82 -8.44 5.56
N ASN A 33 18.67 -9.61 6.18
CA ASN A 33 18.02 -10.78 5.55
C ASN A 33 16.50 -10.80 5.71
N THR A 34 15.92 -9.86 6.46
CA THR A 34 14.46 -9.76 6.61
C THR A 34 13.88 -8.89 5.50
N LEU A 35 12.80 -9.36 4.88
CA LEU A 35 11.95 -8.55 4.00
C LEU A 35 10.61 -8.28 4.68
N HIS A 36 10.20 -7.02 4.68
CA HIS A 36 8.88 -6.57 5.12
C HIS A 36 8.04 -6.28 3.88
N LEU A 37 7.06 -7.14 3.61
CA LEU A 37 6.18 -7.04 2.45
C LEU A 37 4.83 -6.48 2.90
N PHE A 38 4.43 -5.38 2.31
CA PHE A 38 3.13 -4.74 2.50
C PHE A 38 2.34 -4.89 1.22
N TYR A 39 1.18 -5.55 1.25
CA TYR A 39 0.40 -5.87 0.06
C TYR A 39 -0.99 -5.28 0.13
N ARG A 40 -1.58 -4.98 -1.03
CA ARG A 40 -3.01 -4.71 -1.13
C ARG A 40 -3.76 -6.02 -0.88
N ALA A 41 -4.56 -6.03 0.16
CA ALA A 41 -5.50 -7.07 0.51
C ALA A 41 -6.90 -6.61 0.10
N VAL A 42 -7.61 -7.42 -0.69
CA VAL A 42 -8.94 -7.10 -1.20
C VAL A 42 -9.94 -8.06 -0.57
N LYS A 43 -10.91 -7.48 0.13
CA LYS A 43 -12.13 -8.12 0.59
C LYS A 43 -13.17 -8.13 -0.53
N GLU A 44 -14.00 -9.15 -0.53
CA GLU A 44 -15.21 -9.25 -1.34
C GLU A 44 -16.03 -7.94 -1.36
N GLY A 45 -16.48 -7.53 -2.54
CA GLY A 45 -17.05 -6.20 -2.76
C GLY A 45 -16.02 -5.11 -3.07
N ASN A 46 -14.77 -5.51 -3.35
CA ASN A 46 -13.67 -4.64 -3.77
C ASN A 46 -13.21 -3.63 -2.70
N TYR A 47 -13.37 -3.97 -1.42
CA TYR A 47 -12.86 -3.15 -0.32
C TYR A 47 -11.39 -3.50 -0.06
N SER A 48 -10.53 -2.49 -0.03
CA SER A 48 -9.08 -2.72 0.06
C SER A 48 -8.48 -2.25 1.38
N SER A 49 -7.54 -3.03 1.90
CA SER A 49 -6.69 -2.68 3.03
C SER A 49 -5.25 -3.11 2.76
N ILE A 50 -4.33 -2.76 3.64
CA ILE A 50 -2.93 -3.16 3.51
C ILE A 50 -2.66 -4.32 4.47
N GLY A 51 -2.29 -5.46 3.92
CA GLY A 51 -1.79 -6.61 4.66
C GLY A 51 -0.27 -6.54 4.85
N TYR A 52 0.24 -7.37 5.76
CA TYR A 52 1.67 -7.45 6.06
C TYR A 52 2.16 -8.90 6.14
N CYS A 53 3.34 -9.12 5.56
CA CYS A 53 4.07 -10.37 5.57
C CYS A 53 5.56 -10.10 5.85
N LYS A 54 6.18 -10.88 6.74
CA LYS A 54 7.62 -10.89 6.99
C LYS A 54 8.23 -12.12 6.33
N LEU A 55 9.32 -11.93 5.62
CA LEU A 55 10.08 -13.01 5.01
C LEU A 55 11.52 -13.04 5.53
N GLU A 56 12.08 -14.24 5.59
CA GLU A 56 13.51 -14.47 5.75
C GLU A 56 14.09 -14.87 4.39
N GLY A 57 14.93 -14.02 3.81
CA GLY A 57 15.27 -14.10 2.40
C GLY A 57 14.06 -13.80 1.49
N PRO A 58 14.13 -14.16 0.20
CA PRO A 58 13.13 -13.72 -0.79
C PRO A 58 11.82 -14.51 -0.79
N LEU A 59 11.81 -15.74 -0.25
CA LEU A 59 10.72 -16.71 -0.47
C LEU A 59 10.18 -17.38 0.80
N ASN A 60 10.91 -17.34 1.92
CA ASN A 60 10.45 -18.00 3.14
C ASN A 60 9.61 -17.04 3.97
N ILE A 61 8.29 -17.23 3.97
CA ILE A 61 7.36 -16.46 4.80
C ILE A 61 7.48 -16.95 6.25
N VAL A 62 7.89 -16.07 7.15
CA VAL A 62 8.03 -16.36 8.59
C VAL A 62 6.92 -15.75 9.44
N GLU A 63 6.19 -14.77 8.91
CA GLU A 63 5.03 -14.15 9.56
C GLU A 63 4.08 -13.59 8.49
N ARG A 64 2.77 -13.81 8.64
CA ARG A 64 1.72 -13.12 7.89
C ARG A 64 0.62 -12.72 8.88
N LYS A 65 0.26 -11.45 8.93
CA LYS A 65 -0.79 -11.00 9.86
C LYS A 65 -2.16 -11.50 9.39
N SER A 66 -2.98 -11.91 10.35
CA SER A 66 -4.39 -12.29 10.13
C SER A 66 -5.34 -11.08 10.09
N SER A 67 -4.81 -9.86 10.23
CA SER A 67 -5.54 -8.61 10.15
C SER A 67 -4.71 -7.57 9.38
N PRO A 68 -5.36 -6.57 8.76
CA PRO A 68 -4.65 -5.52 8.03
C PRO A 68 -3.75 -4.70 8.97
N ILE A 69 -2.61 -4.26 8.45
CA ILE A 69 -1.69 -3.36 9.15
C ILE A 69 -2.07 -1.88 8.96
N LEU A 70 -2.80 -1.57 7.89
CA LEU A 70 -3.42 -0.27 7.64
C LEU A 70 -4.77 -0.52 6.95
N PHE A 71 -5.84 0.08 7.45
CA PHE A 71 -7.23 -0.14 7.03
C PHE A 71 -7.98 1.20 6.99
N PRO A 72 -9.12 1.34 6.29
CA PRO A 72 -9.88 2.58 6.28
C PRO A 72 -10.30 3.10 7.67
N GLU A 73 -10.01 4.37 7.96
CA GLU A 73 -10.40 5.09 9.19
C GLU A 73 -11.13 6.40 8.89
N TYR A 74 -11.09 6.87 7.63
CA TYR A 74 -11.65 8.16 7.21
C TYR A 74 -12.53 8.02 5.95
N ASP A 75 -13.46 8.97 5.76
CA ASP A 75 -14.41 8.95 4.63
C ASP A 75 -13.72 8.93 3.26
N TYR A 76 -12.59 9.62 3.11
CA TYR A 76 -11.85 9.71 1.85
C TYR A 76 -11.14 8.40 1.45
N GLU A 77 -11.14 7.39 2.32
CA GLU A 77 -10.54 6.08 2.09
C GLU A 77 -11.51 4.94 2.42
N ILE A 78 -12.81 5.24 2.58
CA ILE A 78 -13.82 4.30 3.07
C ILE A 78 -13.95 3.03 2.22
N HIS A 79 -13.56 3.09 0.95
CA HIS A 79 -13.58 1.94 0.04
C HIS A 79 -12.22 1.26 -0.08
N GLY A 80 -11.11 1.94 0.22
CA GLY A 80 -9.81 1.34 0.05
C GLY A 80 -8.63 2.16 0.59
N THR A 81 -7.73 1.46 1.26
CA THR A 81 -6.32 1.86 1.39
C THR A 81 -5.50 0.90 0.52
N GLU A 82 -4.94 1.40 -0.58
CA GLU A 82 -4.47 0.56 -1.68
C GLU A 82 -3.02 0.82 -2.07
N ASP A 83 -2.42 -0.17 -2.72
CA ASP A 83 -1.15 -0.09 -3.45
C ASP A 83 -0.01 0.63 -2.70
N PRO A 84 0.36 0.16 -1.49
CA PRO A 84 1.34 0.85 -0.65
C PRO A 84 2.67 1.02 -1.34
N ARG A 85 3.35 2.13 -1.08
CA ARG A 85 4.75 2.37 -1.43
C ARG A 85 5.46 2.92 -0.20
N VAL A 86 6.48 2.21 0.27
CA VAL A 86 7.20 2.59 1.49
C VAL A 86 8.59 3.10 1.12
N VAL A 87 9.01 4.20 1.72
CA VAL A 87 10.37 4.75 1.63
C VAL A 87 10.91 5.04 3.03
N PHE A 88 12.22 4.89 3.22
CA PHE A 88 12.88 5.25 4.48
C PHE A 88 13.67 6.54 4.29
N LEU A 89 13.41 7.54 5.11
CA LEU A 89 14.06 8.84 5.08
C LEU A 89 14.24 9.35 6.52
N GLU A 90 15.47 9.72 6.87
CA GLU A 90 15.80 10.36 8.16
C GLU A 90 15.26 9.63 9.40
N GLY A 91 15.33 8.30 9.42
CA GLY A 91 14.88 7.51 10.56
C GLY A 91 13.38 7.22 10.60
N ILE A 92 12.63 7.63 9.57
CA ILE A 92 11.18 7.45 9.46
C ILE A 92 10.85 6.68 8.17
N TYR A 93 9.94 5.71 8.29
CA TYR A 93 9.30 5.06 7.16
C TYR A 93 8.06 5.84 6.77
N TYR A 94 7.94 6.19 5.50
CA TYR A 94 6.77 6.83 4.90
C TYR A 94 6.08 5.82 4.00
N MET A 95 4.83 5.47 4.30
CA MET A 95 3.97 4.69 3.43
C MET A 95 3.02 5.64 2.70
N PHE A 96 3.22 5.79 1.41
CA PHE A 96 2.25 6.42 0.52
C PHE A 96 1.27 5.36 0.05
N TYR A 97 -0.02 5.69 0.02
CA TYR A 97 -1.06 4.76 -0.40
C TYR A 97 -2.19 5.51 -1.11
N THR A 98 -2.92 4.77 -1.96
CA THR A 98 -4.14 5.28 -2.56
C THR A 98 -5.26 5.23 -1.52
N ALA A 99 -5.79 6.38 -1.18
CA ALA A 99 -7.05 6.54 -0.45
C ALA A 99 -8.19 6.58 -1.46
N TYR A 100 -9.06 5.58 -1.42
CA TYR A 100 -10.18 5.42 -2.34
C TYR A 100 -11.52 5.49 -1.61
N ASP A 101 -12.38 6.42 -2.00
CA ASP A 101 -13.71 6.63 -1.40
C ASP A 101 -14.85 5.93 -2.19
N GLY A 102 -14.51 5.17 -3.24
CA GLY A 102 -15.47 4.58 -4.18
C GLY A 102 -15.74 5.45 -5.42
N ARG A 103 -15.17 6.66 -5.49
CA ARG A 103 -15.28 7.61 -6.61
C ARG A 103 -13.94 8.26 -6.97
N ASN A 104 -13.20 8.73 -5.97
CA ASN A 104 -11.95 9.45 -6.08
C ASN A 104 -10.81 8.60 -5.54
N ALA A 105 -9.70 8.55 -6.28
CA ALA A 105 -8.45 7.96 -5.84
C ALA A 105 -7.46 9.10 -5.57
N LEU A 106 -7.15 9.33 -4.30
CA LEU A 106 -6.21 10.34 -3.82
C LEU A 106 -4.98 9.66 -3.21
N VAL A 107 -3.86 10.38 -3.13
CA VAL A 107 -2.68 9.88 -2.41
C VAL A 107 -2.73 10.41 -0.99
N ALA A 108 -2.66 9.50 -0.03
CA ALA A 108 -2.44 9.78 1.37
C ALA A 108 -1.11 9.19 1.84
N TYR A 109 -0.70 9.52 3.05
CA TYR A 109 0.46 8.87 3.65
C TYR A 109 0.31 8.58 5.14
N ALA A 110 1.09 7.59 5.59
CA ALA A 110 1.28 7.24 6.99
C ALA A 110 2.78 7.11 7.30
N THR A 111 3.16 7.31 8.55
CA THR A 111 4.55 7.18 9.01
C THR A 111 4.71 6.08 10.05
N SER A 112 5.87 5.44 10.07
CA SER A 112 6.27 4.48 11.09
C SER A 112 7.74 4.62 11.44
N LYS A 113 8.10 4.28 12.68
CA LYS A 113 9.51 4.15 13.12
C LYS A 113 9.98 2.70 13.14
N ASP A 114 9.07 1.73 13.07
CA ASP A 114 9.33 0.32 13.36
C ASP A 114 8.71 -0.65 12.35
N LEU A 115 8.07 -0.14 11.29
CA LEU A 115 7.33 -0.88 10.26
C LEU A 115 6.08 -1.63 10.77
N LYS A 116 5.72 -1.48 12.05
CA LYS A 116 4.63 -2.22 12.71
C LYS A 116 3.47 -1.31 13.06
N THR A 117 3.77 -0.15 13.64
CA THR A 117 2.76 0.85 14.02
C THR A 117 2.84 2.02 13.05
N TRP A 118 1.70 2.38 12.47
CA TRP A 118 1.57 3.41 11.45
C TRP A 118 0.65 4.52 11.94
N GLU A 119 1.09 5.77 11.76
CA GLU A 119 0.33 6.98 12.04
C GLU A 119 -0.07 7.63 10.72
N LYS A 120 -1.37 7.82 10.46
CA LYS A 120 -1.85 8.45 9.23
C LYS A 120 -1.80 9.97 9.33
N HIS A 121 -1.41 10.60 8.21
CA HIS A 121 -1.30 12.05 8.07
C HIS A 121 -2.29 12.63 7.04
N GLY A 122 -3.07 11.77 6.38
CA GLY A 122 -4.11 12.17 5.44
C GLY A 122 -3.61 12.44 4.02
N ILE A 123 -4.45 13.12 3.23
CA ILE A 123 -4.24 13.37 1.81
C ILE A 123 -3.07 14.34 1.58
N ILE A 124 -2.15 13.95 0.69
CA ILE A 124 -1.03 14.77 0.22
C ILE A 124 -1.15 15.16 -1.27
N SER A 125 -1.96 14.43 -2.06
CA SER A 125 -2.21 14.80 -3.45
C SER A 125 -3.08 16.05 -3.56
N ALA A 126 -2.96 16.76 -4.68
CA ALA A 126 -3.85 17.87 -5.01
C ALA A 126 -5.32 17.41 -5.04
N GLN A 127 -6.18 18.15 -4.32
CA GLN A 127 -7.62 17.89 -4.29
C GLN A 127 -8.30 18.73 -5.37
N MET A 128 -8.03 18.39 -6.63
CA MET A 128 -8.59 19.09 -7.77
C MET A 128 -9.01 18.11 -8.84
N LYS A 129 -9.96 18.55 -9.68
CA LYS A 129 -10.43 17.74 -10.79
C LYS A 129 -9.43 17.75 -11.94
N TYR A 130 -9.50 16.72 -12.78
CA TYR A 130 -8.64 16.61 -13.96
C TYR A 130 -8.83 17.75 -14.97
N ASP A 131 -10.04 18.29 -15.11
CA ASP A 131 -10.33 19.44 -15.97
C ASP A 131 -9.72 20.73 -15.42
N GLU A 132 -9.79 20.94 -14.10
CA GLU A 132 -9.14 22.05 -13.39
C GLU A 132 -7.61 21.98 -13.56
N ALA A 133 -7.03 20.80 -13.32
CA ALA A 133 -5.61 20.55 -13.55
C ALA A 133 -5.23 20.79 -15.02
N GLY A 134 -6.03 20.29 -15.96
CA GLY A 134 -5.85 20.49 -17.39
C GLY A 134 -5.86 21.98 -17.79
N ASN A 135 -6.74 22.78 -17.19
CA ASN A 135 -6.76 24.22 -17.43
C ASN A 135 -5.51 24.93 -16.89
N LEU A 136 -5.02 24.55 -15.70
CA LEU A 136 -3.75 25.06 -15.17
C LEU A 136 -2.58 24.75 -16.10
N PHE A 137 -2.49 23.52 -16.61
CA PHE A 137 -1.41 23.14 -17.51
C PHE A 137 -1.49 23.82 -18.88
N ARG A 138 -2.68 24.14 -19.39
CA ARG A 138 -2.85 24.85 -20.68
C ARG A 138 -2.24 26.25 -20.68
N PHE A 139 -2.23 26.93 -19.52
CA PHE A 139 -1.66 28.27 -19.38
C PHE A 139 -0.29 28.27 -18.70
N SER A 140 0.16 27.11 -18.22
CA SER A 140 1.50 26.92 -17.68
C SER A 140 2.52 27.05 -18.82
N LYS A 141 3.50 27.94 -18.65
CA LYS A 141 4.66 28.07 -19.55
C LYS A 141 5.86 27.23 -19.09
N LEU A 142 5.63 26.24 -18.22
CA LEU A 142 6.62 25.22 -17.90
C LEU A 142 6.94 24.38 -19.14
#